data_AF-A0AAD8EPE5-F1
#
_entry.id   AF-A0AAD8EPE5-F1
#
_cell.length_a   1.000
_cell.length_b   1.000
_cell.length_c   1.000
_cell.angle_alpha   90.00
_cell.angle_beta   90.00
_cell.angle_gamma   90.00
#
_symmetry.space_group_name_H-M   'P 1'
#
loop_
_entity.id
_entity.type
_entity.pdbx_description
1 polymer ?
#
loop_
_entity_poly.entity_id
_entity_poly.type
_entity_poly.pdbx_seq_one_letter_code
_entity_poly.pdbx_strand_id
1 'polypeptide(L)' 'DFLTLHSILMELTEAGAHMDSVNAQGETPFEAATTGVAEIILRTQTKLSLKCMAAKAVKAYNLTYQGQ' A
#
# COMPACT_ATOMS: atom_id res chain seq x y z
N ASP A 1 0.46 21.17 -0.63
CA ASP A 1 0.44 21.51 0.82
C ASP A 1 -0.03 20.29 1.62
N PHE A 2 0.06 20.33 2.96
CA PHE A 2 -0.26 19.19 3.83
C PHE A 2 -1.70 18.69 3.67
N LEU A 3 -2.67 19.61 3.62
CA LEU A 3 -4.09 19.25 3.57
C LEU A 3 -4.43 18.55 2.26
N THR A 4 -3.93 19.07 1.15
CA THR A 4 -4.11 18.44 -0.16
C THR A 4 -3.54 17.03 -0.20
N LEU A 5 -2.31 16.82 0.32
CA LEU A 5 -1.69 15.49 0.36
C LEU A 5 -2.48 14.52 1.25
N HIS A 6 -2.90 14.98 2.42
CA HIS A 6 -3.71 14.19 3.33
C HIS A 6 -5.03 13.76 2.69
N SER A 7 -5.77 14.68 2.07
CA SER A 7 -7.03 14.36 1.39
C SER A 7 -6.86 13.32 0.29
N ILE A 8 -5.83 13.46 -0.56
CA ILE A 8 -5.56 12.50 -1.63
C ILE A 8 -5.27 11.10 -1.06
N LEU A 9 -4.42 11.01 -0.04
CA LEU A 9 -4.07 9.72 0.57
C LEU A 9 -5.28 9.08 1.26
N MET A 10 -6.12 9.87 1.93
CA MET A 10 -7.35 9.39 2.55
C MET A 10 -8.33 8.87 1.51
N GLU A 11 -8.62 9.65 0.46
CA GLU A 11 -9.55 9.24 -0.60
C GLU A 11 -9.10 7.95 -1.29
N LEU A 12 -7.80 7.82 -1.61
CA LEU A 12 -7.27 6.60 -2.24
C LEU A 12 -7.38 5.38 -1.33
N THR A 13 -7.02 5.52 -0.05
CA THR A 13 -7.06 4.41 0.91
C THR A 13 -8.49 4.00 1.23
N GLU A 14 -9.41 4.94 1.37
CA GLU A 14 -10.86 4.68 1.55
C GLU A 14 -11.50 4.04 0.32
N ALA A 15 -11.04 4.40 -0.89
CA ALA A 15 -11.45 3.74 -2.13
C ALA A 15 -10.86 2.33 -2.31
N GLY A 16 -10.02 1.85 -1.38
CA GLY A 16 -9.48 0.49 -1.38
C GLY A 16 -8.10 0.35 -2.00
N ALA A 17 -7.31 1.42 -2.10
CA ALA A 17 -5.92 1.33 -2.53
C ALA A 17 -5.13 0.38 -1.61
N HIS A 18 -4.40 -0.55 -2.24
CA HIS A 18 -3.63 -1.57 -1.55
C HIS A 18 -2.24 -1.07 -1.17
N MET A 19 -1.99 -0.92 0.13
CA MET A 19 -0.73 -0.41 0.69
C MET A 19 0.46 -1.37 0.56
N ASP A 20 0.23 -2.61 0.13
CA ASP A 20 1.25 -3.61 -0.17
C ASP A 20 1.55 -3.76 -1.66
N SER A 21 0.89 -2.96 -2.52
CA SER A 21 1.25 -2.86 -3.94
C SER A 21 2.64 -2.26 -4.08
N VAL A 22 3.34 -2.57 -5.16
CA VAL A 22 4.68 -2.03 -5.43
C VAL A 22 4.73 -1.31 -6.77
N ASN A 23 5.57 -0.28 -6.86
CA ASN A 23 5.91 0.38 -8.13
C ASN A 23 6.82 -0.49 -9.01
N ALA A 24 7.26 0.03 -10.16
CA ALA A 24 8.15 -0.68 -11.08
C ALA A 24 9.54 -1.00 -10.47
N GLN A 25 9.92 -0.31 -9.39
CA GLN A 25 11.16 -0.50 -8.64
C GLN A 25 10.99 -1.52 -7.51
N GLY A 26 9.77 -2.02 -7.28
CA GLY A 26 9.49 -2.98 -6.20
C GLY A 26 9.25 -2.33 -4.84
N GLU A 27 9.05 -1.01 -4.79
CA GLU A 27 8.82 -0.25 -3.57
C GLU A 27 7.32 -0.10 -3.29
N THR A 28 6.93 -0.34 -2.04
CA THR A 28 5.60 -0.02 -1.52
C THR A 28 5.37 1.49 -1.42
N PRO A 29 4.12 1.98 -1.31
CA PRO A 29 3.85 3.40 -1.06
C PRO A 29 4.63 3.96 0.13
N PHE A 30 4.85 3.14 1.17
CA PHE A 30 5.62 3.53 2.34
C PHE A 30 7.11 3.70 2.02
N GLU A 31 7.69 2.81 1.22
CA GLU A 31 9.11 2.87 0.82
C GLU A 31 9.37 3.99 -0.20
N ALA A 32 8.41 4.26 -1.09
CA ALA A 32 8.51 5.30 -2.10
C ALA A 32 8.20 6.71 -1.57
N ALA A 33 7.76 6.85 -0.31
CA ALA A 33 7.40 8.14 0.27
C ALA A 33 8.65 9.02 0.44
N THR A 34 8.68 10.17 -0.22
CA THR A 34 9.83 11.10 -0.20
C THR A 34 9.72 12.19 0.87
N THR A 35 8.61 12.24 1.60
CA THR A 35 8.35 13.27 2.63
C THR A 35 7.96 12.60 3.93
N GLY A 36 8.52 13.07 5.06
CA GLY A 36 8.20 12.51 6.38
C GLY A 36 6.71 12.65 6.75
N VAL A 37 6.02 13.65 6.20
CA VAL A 37 4.55 13.80 6.34
C VAL A 37 3.82 12.63 5.67
N ALA A 38 4.19 12.30 4.42
CA ALA A 38 3.60 11.17 3.71
C ALA A 38 3.83 9.86 4.48
N GLU A 39 5.04 9.63 5.00
CA GLU A 39 5.35 8.45 5.82
C GLU A 39 4.45 8.33 7.04
N ILE A 40 4.22 9.44 7.77
CA ILE A 40 3.37 9.46 8.95
C ILE A 40 1.92 9.12 8.58
N ILE A 41 1.39 9.72 7.52
CA ILE A 41 0.01 9.47 7.07
C ILE A 41 -0.14 8.01 6.63
N LEU A 42 0.78 7.49 5.80
CA LEU A 42 0.72 6.11 5.31
C LEU A 42 0.79 5.10 6.47
N ARG A 43 1.58 5.39 7.52
CA ARG A 43 1.69 4.54 8.72
C ARG A 43 0.40 4.49 9.54
N THR A 44 -0.34 5.57 9.62
CA THR A 44 -1.62 5.59 10.36
C THR A 44 -2.77 4.97 9.56
N GLN A 45 -2.64 4.87 8.23
CA GLN A 45 -3.65 4.30 7.34
C GLN A 45 -3.43 2.81 7.00
N THR A 46 -2.42 2.16 7.58
CA THR A 46 -2.08 0.77 7.25
C THR A 46 -3.20 -0.21 7.63
N LYS A 47 -4.07 -0.55 6.65
CA LYS A 47 -5.03 -1.65 6.74
C LYS A 47 -4.67 -2.72 5.72
N LEU A 48 -4.20 -3.87 6.20
CA LEU A 48 -3.97 -5.03 5.34
C LEU A 48 -5.27 -5.79 5.13
N SER A 49 -5.68 -5.95 3.87
CA SER A 49 -6.81 -6.82 3.53
C SER A 49 -6.38 -8.29 3.49
N LEU A 50 -7.36 -9.21 3.50
CA LEU A 50 -7.10 -10.63 3.27
C LEU A 50 -6.41 -10.89 1.92
N LYS A 51 -6.75 -10.09 0.90
CA LYS A 51 -6.13 -10.14 -0.43
C LYS A 51 -4.64 -9.78 -0.36
N CYS A 52 -4.29 -8.76 0.44
CA CYS A 52 -2.89 -8.39 0.69
C CYS A 52 -2.12 -9.54 1.36
N MET A 53 -2.71 -10.12 2.40
CA MET A 53 -2.10 -11.23 3.14
C MET A 53 -1.89 -12.46 2.24
N ALA A 54 -2.89 -12.79 1.41
CA ALA A 54 -2.79 -13.87 0.43
C ALA A 54 -1.70 -13.60 -0.62
N ALA A 55 -1.64 -12.38 -1.17
CA ALA A 55 -0.61 -11.99 -2.14
C ALA A 55 0.81 -12.10 -1.55
N LYS A 56 0.99 -11.65 -0.29
CA LYS A 56 2.25 -11.81 0.44
C LYS A 56 2.63 -13.28 0.62
N ALA A 57 1.67 -14.15 0.96
CA ALA A 57 1.92 -15.58 1.09
C ALA A 57 2.32 -16.23 -0.25
N VAL A 58 1.61 -15.91 -1.34
CA VAL A 58 1.95 -16.37 -2.70
C VAL A 58 3.39 -16.01 -3.06
N LYS A 59 3.80 -14.76 -2.81
CA LYS A 59 5.17 -14.30 -3.05
C LYS A 59 6.19 -15.01 -2.13
N ALA A 60 5.91 -15.08 -0.83
CA ALA A 60 6.84 -15.62 0.17
C ALA A 60 7.15 -17.11 -0.04
N TYR A 61 6.16 -17.89 -0.49
CA TYR A 61 6.29 -19.33 -0.71
C TYR A 61 6.44 -19.71 -2.19
N ASN A 62 6.63 -18.73 -3.08
CA ASN A 62 6.76 -18.92 -4.52
C ASN A 62 5.64 -19.79 -5.12
N LEU A 63 4.41 -19.54 -4.69
CA LEU A 63 3.24 -20.27 -5.15
C LEU A 63 2.77 -19.70 -6.50
N THR A 64 2.25 -20.57 -7.36
CA THR A 64 1.54 -20.11 -8.56
C THR A 64 0.18 -19.56 -8.14
N TYR A 65 -0.09 -18.29 -8.43
CA TYR A 65 -1.42 -17.72 -8.22
C TYR A 65 -2.44 -18.41 -9.14
N GLN A 66 -3.41 -19.09 -8.54
CA GLN A 66 -4.58 -19.62 -9.21
C GLN A 66 -5.74 -18.71 -8.83
N GLY A 67 -6.09 -17.78 -9.72
CA GLY A 67 -7.24 -16.89 -9.52
C GLY A 67 -8.56 -17.67 -9.39
N GLN A 68 -9.65 -16.96 -9.11
CA GLN A 68 -11.01 -17.50 -9.22
C GLN A 68 -11.62 -17.14 -10.58
#